data_AF-A0A2E2EU74-F1
#
_entry.id   AF-A0A2E2EU74-F1
#
_cell.length_a   1.000
_cell.length_b   1.000
_cell.length_c   1.000
_cell.angle_alpha   90.00
_cell.angle_beta   90.00
_cell.angle_gamma   90.00
#
_symmetry.space_group_name_H-M   'P 1'
#
loop_
_entity.id
_entity.type
_entity.pdbx_description
1 polymer ?
#
loop_
_entity_poly.entity_id
_entity_poly.type
_entity_poly.pdbx_seq_one_letter_code
_entity_poly.pdbx_strand_id
1 'polypeptide(L)'
;TKSGKIKYKRLDSGNERETGEPTDVIIYDIHNIRIADESYYLLLGWGTHGGGLHHSLARVYKIKDEEVVLCDSFFDGEKYIQVYTNRGFKIDLKYNSETKQLSHNHYEYDESYGIYNLKENKRIWLLENDKFVLQK
;
A
#
# COMPACT_ATOMS: atom_id res chain seq x y z
N THR A 1 -19.45 34.35 7.13
CA THR A 1 -18.13 33.68 7.10
C THR A 1 -17.85 33.26 5.68
N LYS A 2 -16.71 33.64 5.08
CA LYS A 2 -16.37 33.22 3.71
C LYS A 2 -16.15 31.70 3.73
N SER A 3 -17.05 30.93 3.11
CA SER A 3 -16.83 29.49 2.96
C SER A 3 -15.62 29.29 2.04
N GLY A 4 -14.54 28.74 2.59
CA GLY A 4 -13.41 28.28 1.79
C GLY A 4 -13.84 27.04 1.01
N LYS A 5 -13.51 26.97 -0.28
CA LYS A 5 -13.65 25.72 -1.05
C LYS A 5 -12.63 24.72 -0.50
N ILE A 6 -13.10 23.61 0.04
CA ILE A 6 -12.23 22.48 0.38
C ILE A 6 -11.84 21.80 -0.94
N LYS A 7 -10.54 21.78 -1.25
CA LYS A 7 -10.00 20.95 -2.32
C LYS A 7 -9.85 19.53 -1.77
N TYR A 8 -10.40 18.55 -2.48
CA TYR A 8 -10.25 17.14 -2.15
C TYR A 8 -9.92 16.35 -3.42
N LYS A 9 -9.21 15.24 -3.27
CA LYS A 9 -8.93 14.28 -4.34
C LYS A 9 -9.24 12.89 -3.81
N ARG A 10 -10.08 12.15 -4.54
CA ARG A 10 -10.28 10.73 -4.26
C ARG A 10 -9.02 9.98 -4.76
N LEU A 11 -8.50 9.07 -3.93
CA LEU A 11 -7.24 8.35 -4.20
C LEU A 11 -7.48 6.91 -4.72
N ASP A 12 -8.73 6.59 -5.03
CA ASP A 12 -9.09 5.42 -5.83
C ASP A 12 -8.45 5.58 -7.22
N SER A 13 -7.71 4.56 -7.64
CA SER A 13 -6.80 4.63 -8.79
C SER A 13 -7.43 4.14 -10.09
N GLY A 14 -8.71 3.77 -10.10
CA GLY A 14 -9.34 3.35 -11.32
C GLY A 14 -10.72 2.73 -11.15
N ASN A 15 -11.27 2.31 -12.28
CA ASN A 15 -12.41 1.42 -12.32
C ASN A 15 -11.89 -0.01 -12.07
N GLU A 16 -12.01 -0.52 -10.84
CA GLU A 16 -11.56 -1.89 -10.49
C GLU A 16 -12.15 -2.94 -11.44
N ARG A 17 -13.36 -2.69 -11.97
CA ARG A 17 -14.03 -3.56 -12.93
C ARG A 17 -13.33 -3.64 -14.28
N GLU A 18 -12.64 -2.59 -14.70
CA GLU A 18 -11.94 -2.52 -15.99
C GLU A 18 -10.46 -2.89 -15.87
N THR A 19 -9.84 -2.56 -14.74
CA THR A 19 -8.39 -2.76 -14.53
C THR A 19 -8.05 -4.02 -13.75
N GLY A 20 -8.98 -4.54 -12.95
CA GLY A 20 -8.75 -5.68 -12.05
C GLY A 20 -7.83 -5.36 -10.85
N GLU A 21 -7.20 -4.19 -10.81
CA GLU A 21 -6.39 -3.73 -9.67
C GLU A 21 -7.34 -3.30 -8.54
N PRO A 22 -7.14 -3.76 -7.30
CA PRO A 22 -7.92 -3.28 -6.17
C PRO A 22 -7.39 -1.90 -5.84
N THR A 23 -8.25 -0.93 -6.02
CA THR A 23 -7.91 0.47 -5.82
C THR A 23 -8.68 1.12 -4.69
N ASP A 24 -9.80 0.52 -4.29
CA ASP A 24 -10.67 0.98 -3.22
C ASP A 24 -10.19 0.45 -1.86
N VAL A 25 -9.47 1.31 -1.16
CA VAL A 25 -9.03 1.07 0.22
C VAL A 25 -9.49 2.19 1.15
N ILE A 26 -9.82 1.83 2.38
CA ILE A 26 -9.88 2.76 3.49
C ILE A 26 -8.45 2.96 3.98
N ILE A 27 -7.96 4.20 3.91
CA ILE A 27 -6.64 4.58 4.44
C ILE A 27 -6.74 4.60 5.96
N TYR A 28 -5.92 3.79 6.63
CA TYR A 28 -5.91 3.69 8.09
C TYR A 28 -4.62 4.25 8.70
N ASP A 29 -3.55 4.40 7.92
CA ASP A 29 -2.30 5.00 8.40
C ASP A 29 -1.63 5.84 7.32
N ILE A 30 -0.95 6.90 7.75
CA ILE A 30 -0.22 7.85 6.89
C ILE A 30 1.09 8.19 7.57
N HIS A 31 2.20 7.84 6.91
CA HIS A 31 3.53 8.16 7.40
C HIS A 31 4.21 9.17 6.48
N ASN A 32 4.80 10.21 7.06
CA ASN A 32 5.75 11.05 6.34
C ASN A 32 7.08 10.30 6.22
N ILE A 33 7.58 10.14 5.00
CA ILE A 33 8.91 9.60 4.73
C ILE A 33 9.73 10.68 4.05
N ARG A 34 10.97 10.87 4.49
CA ARG A 34 11.92 11.81 3.91
C ARG A 34 12.97 11.05 3.13
N ILE A 35 13.13 11.43 1.87
CA ILE A 35 14.06 10.84 0.92
C ILE A 35 14.79 11.99 0.26
N ALA A 36 16.11 12.03 0.44
CA ALA A 36 16.90 13.25 0.30
C ALA A 36 16.24 14.43 1.06
N ASP A 37 16.02 15.56 0.39
CA ASP A 37 15.39 16.76 0.96
C ASP A 37 13.90 16.89 0.61
N GLU A 38 13.30 15.84 0.04
CA GLU A 38 11.89 15.83 -0.34
C GLU A 38 11.03 15.03 0.64
N SER A 39 9.77 15.48 0.80
CA SER A 39 8.78 14.85 1.67
C SER A 39 7.79 14.04 0.84
N TYR A 40 7.62 12.79 1.24
CA TYR A 40 6.70 11.84 0.66
C TYR A 40 5.75 11.30 1.73
N TYR A 41 4.65 10.69 1.30
CA TYR A 41 3.61 10.16 2.17
C TYR A 41 3.37 8.70 1.82
N LEU A 42 3.73 7.81 2.74
CA LEU A 42 3.40 6.40 2.67
C LEU A 42 2.02 6.19 3.28
N LEU A 43 1.06 5.79 2.46
CA LEU A 43 -0.31 5.52 2.86
C LEU A 43 -0.51 4.01 2.95
N LEU A 44 -1.03 3.55 4.09
CA LEU A 44 -1.45 2.17 4.30
C LEU A 44 -2.97 2.10 4.28
N GLY A 45 -3.49 1.21 3.44
CA GLY A 45 -4.94 1.05 3.26
C GLY A 45 -5.38 -0.39 3.30
N TRP A 46 -6.63 -0.61 3.66
CA TRP A 46 -7.28 -1.92 3.68
C TRP A 46 -8.58 -1.88 2.87
N GLY A 47 -8.85 -2.94 2.13
CA GLY A 47 -10.05 -3.06 1.30
C GLY A 47 -10.51 -4.52 1.19
N THR A 48 -11.75 -4.71 0.75
CA THR A 48 -12.27 -6.06 0.45
C THR A 48 -12.14 -6.35 -1.03
N HIS A 49 -12.02 -7.63 -1.39
CA HIS A 49 -12.09 -8.07 -2.78
C HIS A 49 -13.07 -9.25 -2.89
N GLY A 50 -13.52 -9.59 -4.10
CA GLY A 50 -14.49 -10.67 -4.33
C GLY A 50 -14.04 -12.03 -3.77
N GLY A 51 -14.94 -13.01 -3.74
CA GLY A 51 -14.58 -14.40 -3.39
C GLY A 51 -14.16 -14.64 -1.94
N GLY A 52 -14.59 -13.79 -1.00
CA GLY A 52 -14.20 -13.92 0.41
C GLY A 52 -12.77 -13.46 0.70
N LEU A 53 -12.16 -12.69 -0.20
CA LEU A 53 -10.83 -12.12 -0.05
C LEU A 53 -10.90 -10.70 0.56
N HIS A 54 -9.77 -10.28 1.08
CA HIS A 54 -9.48 -8.88 1.37
C HIS A 54 -8.03 -8.57 1.01
N HIS A 55 -7.67 -7.29 1.03
CA HIS A 55 -6.34 -6.86 0.66
C HIS A 55 -5.89 -5.65 1.49
N SER A 56 -4.58 -5.40 1.46
CA SER A 56 -4.00 -4.16 1.95
C SER A 56 -2.96 -3.63 0.99
N LEU A 57 -2.85 -2.31 0.93
CA LEU A 57 -1.97 -1.60 0.01
C LEU A 57 -1.03 -0.68 0.77
N ALA A 58 0.21 -0.60 0.32
CA ALA A 58 1.15 0.44 0.69
C ALA A 58 1.51 1.25 -0.56
N ARG A 59 1.16 2.55 -0.57
CA ARG A 59 1.40 3.44 -1.71
C ARG A 59 2.13 4.69 -1.26
N VAL A 60 3.07 5.16 -2.08
CA VAL A 60 3.82 6.40 -1.82
C VAL A 60 3.23 7.52 -2.67
N TYR A 61 2.97 8.66 -2.05
CA TYR A 61 2.49 9.86 -2.73
C TYR A 61 3.39 11.06 -2.43
N LYS A 62 3.34 12.06 -3.29
CA LYS A 62 3.88 13.39 -3.01
C LYS A 62 2.87 14.48 -3.36
N ILE A 63 3.03 15.65 -2.74
CA ILE A 63 2.27 16.83 -3.12
C ILE A 63 3.12 17.63 -4.10
N LYS A 64 2.62 17.81 -5.33
CA LYS A 64 3.26 18.62 -6.38
C LYS A 64 2.22 19.55 -6.99
N ASP A 65 2.52 20.85 -7.06
CA ASP A 65 1.63 21.86 -7.64
C ASP A 65 0.20 21.82 -7.04
N GLU A 66 0.12 21.66 -5.71
CA GLU A 66 -1.13 21.49 -4.93
C GLU A 66 -1.91 20.19 -5.21
N GLU A 67 -1.35 19.26 -5.97
CA GLU A 67 -1.95 17.96 -6.26
C GLU A 67 -1.26 16.80 -5.56
N VAL A 68 -2.04 15.81 -5.11
CA VAL A 68 -1.52 14.54 -4.60
C VAL A 68 -1.23 13.62 -5.79
N VAL A 69 0.03 13.25 -5.97
CA VAL A 69 0.53 12.43 -7.09
C VAL A 69 1.06 11.10 -6.55
N LEU A 70 0.64 9.99 -7.17
CA LEU A 70 1.18 8.65 -6.86
C LEU A 70 2.61 8.54 -7.39
N CYS A 71 3.51 8.03 -6.56
CA CYS A 71 4.88 7.74 -6.94
C CYS A 71 5.05 6.22 -7.08
N ASP A 72 5.09 5.73 -8.33
CA ASP A 72 5.09 4.31 -8.70
C ASP A 72 6.48 3.65 -8.74
N SER A 73 7.54 4.39 -8.42
CA SER A 73 8.91 3.89 -8.51
C SER A 73 9.58 3.64 -7.15
N PHE A 74 8.83 3.74 -6.05
CA PHE A 74 9.38 3.66 -4.69
C PHE A 74 9.51 2.25 -4.13
N PHE A 75 8.90 1.24 -4.76
CA PHE A 75 9.10 -0.16 -4.39
C PHE A 75 9.89 -0.84 -5.49
N ASP A 76 10.93 -1.58 -5.12
CA ASP A 76 11.82 -2.20 -6.11
C ASP A 76 11.06 -3.26 -6.93
N GLY A 77 10.93 -3.00 -8.23
CA GLY A 77 10.17 -3.84 -9.17
C GLY A 77 8.65 -3.72 -9.10
N GLU A 78 8.09 -2.93 -8.18
CA GLU A 78 6.65 -2.87 -7.92
C GLU A 78 6.13 -1.43 -7.88
N LYS A 79 4.92 -1.21 -8.41
CA LYS A 79 4.26 0.11 -8.36
C LYS A 79 3.82 0.50 -6.93
N TYR A 80 3.39 -0.50 -6.18
CA TYR A 80 2.95 -0.40 -4.79
C TYR A 80 3.04 -1.79 -4.16
N ILE A 81 3.04 -1.87 -2.83
CA ILE A 81 2.87 -3.16 -2.16
C ILE A 81 1.40 -3.50 -2.11
N GLN A 82 1.08 -4.72 -2.50
CA GLN A 82 -0.26 -5.26 -2.47
C GLN A 82 -0.22 -6.65 -1.85
N VAL A 83 -1.06 -6.85 -0.84
CA VAL A 83 -1.14 -8.12 -0.13
C VAL A 83 -2.58 -8.57 -0.16
N TYR A 84 -2.83 -9.79 -0.64
CA TYR A 84 -4.14 -10.43 -0.58
C TYR A 84 -4.12 -11.58 0.41
N THR A 85 -5.27 -11.81 1.03
CA THR A 85 -5.54 -13.06 1.74
C THR A 85 -7.03 -13.31 1.91
N ASN A 86 -7.39 -14.48 2.43
CA ASN A 86 -8.77 -14.81 2.78
C ASN A 86 -9.20 -13.99 4.00
N ARG A 87 -10.49 -13.60 4.09
CA ARG A 87 -11.01 -12.77 5.20
C ARG A 87 -10.79 -13.33 6.61
N GLY A 88 -10.53 -14.63 6.75
CA GLY A 88 -10.20 -15.25 8.04
C GLY A 88 -8.77 -14.98 8.53
N PHE A 89 -7.89 -14.50 7.65
CA PHE A 89 -6.51 -14.13 8.00
C PHE A 89 -6.39 -12.63 8.24
N LYS A 90 -5.29 -12.22 8.90
CA LYS A 90 -4.98 -10.80 9.15
C LYS A 90 -3.78 -10.37 8.33
N ILE A 91 -3.94 -9.36 7.48
CA ILE A 91 -2.82 -8.68 6.84
C ILE A 91 -2.16 -7.74 7.86
N ASP A 92 -1.00 -8.12 8.39
CA ASP A 92 -0.23 -7.33 9.36
C ASP A 92 0.68 -6.31 8.67
N LEU A 93 0.13 -5.49 7.76
CA LEU A 93 0.88 -4.46 7.01
C LEU A 93 1.17 -3.24 7.89
N LYS A 94 2.44 -2.98 8.17
CA LYS A 94 2.89 -1.93 9.10
C LYS A 94 4.19 -1.30 8.64
N TYR A 95 4.33 0.00 8.86
CA TYR A 95 5.57 0.72 8.69
C TYR A 95 6.11 1.21 10.03
N ASN A 96 7.41 1.04 10.26
CA ASN A 96 8.15 1.61 11.37
C ASN A 96 9.01 2.76 10.84
N SER A 97 8.76 3.99 11.32
CA SER A 97 9.47 5.19 10.88
C SER A 97 10.90 5.30 11.40
N GLU A 98 11.20 4.70 12.54
CA GLU A 98 12.54 4.72 13.15
C GLU A 98 13.49 3.81 12.38
N THR A 99 13.04 2.58 12.09
CA THR A 99 13.82 1.60 11.33
C THR A 99 13.62 1.71 9.82
N LYS A 100 12.71 2.59 9.38
CA LYS A 100 12.28 2.77 7.99
C LYS A 100 11.86 1.46 7.30
N GLN A 101 11.21 0.61 8.08
CA GLN A 101 10.86 -0.76 7.69
C GLN A 101 9.36 -0.88 7.44
N LEU A 102 8.96 -1.27 6.24
CA LEU A 102 7.62 -1.75 5.94
C LEU A 102 7.61 -3.29 6.05
N SER A 103 6.62 -3.87 6.70
CA SER A 103 6.53 -5.33 6.84
C SER A 103 5.10 -5.81 6.74
N HIS A 104 4.94 -7.05 6.28
CA HIS A 104 3.66 -7.73 6.23
C HIS A 104 3.82 -9.25 6.29
N ASN A 105 2.74 -9.93 6.65
CA ASN A 105 2.66 -11.38 6.53
C ASN A 105 2.80 -11.81 5.06
N HIS A 106 3.42 -12.96 4.83
CA HIS A 106 3.57 -13.53 3.50
C HIS A 106 2.46 -14.53 3.22
N TYR A 107 1.77 -14.34 2.11
CA TYR A 107 0.74 -15.26 1.63
C TYR A 107 1.06 -15.71 0.22
N GLU A 108 0.83 -16.99 -0.06
CA GLU A 108 0.90 -17.54 -1.41
C GLU A 108 -0.46 -18.11 -1.79
N TYR A 109 -0.87 -17.88 -3.03
CA TYR A 109 -2.12 -18.41 -3.57
C TYR A 109 -1.96 -19.89 -3.92
N ASP A 110 -2.91 -20.71 -3.46
CA ASP A 110 -3.03 -22.11 -3.82
C ASP A 110 -4.18 -22.28 -4.80
N GLU A 111 -3.84 -22.47 -6.07
CA GLU A 111 -4.81 -22.63 -7.16
C GLU A 111 -5.70 -23.87 -6.98
N SER A 112 -5.23 -24.91 -6.30
CA SER A 112 -5.98 -26.16 -6.13
C SER A 112 -7.20 -25.97 -5.22
N TYR A 113 -7.06 -25.11 -4.23
CA TYR A 113 -8.10 -24.82 -3.23
C TYR A 113 -8.73 -23.44 -3.41
N GLY A 114 -8.16 -22.59 -4.27
CA GLY A 114 -8.61 -21.24 -4.52
C GLY A 114 -8.43 -20.30 -3.32
N ILE A 115 -7.43 -20.55 -2.46
CA ILE A 115 -7.23 -19.82 -1.20
C ILE A 115 -5.78 -19.34 -1.05
N TYR A 116 -5.59 -18.31 -0.22
CA TYR A 116 -4.26 -17.91 0.22
C TYR A 116 -3.82 -18.66 1.47
N ASN A 117 -2.58 -19.16 1.47
CA ASN A 117 -1.96 -19.83 2.62
C ASN A 117 -0.90 -18.92 3.25
N LEU A 118 -0.94 -18.77 4.57
CA LEU A 118 0.07 -18.04 5.33
C LEU A 118 1.39 -18.82 5.31
N LYS A 119 2.50 -18.11 5.05
CA LYS A 119 3.86 -18.62 5.20
C LYS A 119 4.46 -18.12 6.50
N GLU A 120 5.39 -18.90 7.05
CA GLU A 120 6.03 -18.59 8.33
C GLU A 120 6.87 -17.31 8.28
N ASN A 121 7.46 -17.01 7.11
CA ASN A 121 8.26 -15.81 6.93
C ASN A 121 7.39 -14.56 6.73
N LYS A 122 7.85 -13.43 7.28
CA LYS A 122 7.31 -12.11 6.91
C LYS A 122 8.07 -11.55 5.72
N ARG A 123 7.40 -10.73 4.92
CA ARG A 123 8.06 -9.88 3.93
C ARG A 123 8.44 -8.58 4.61
N ILE A 124 9.70 -8.19 4.46
CA ILE A 124 10.27 -6.98 5.05
C ILE A 124 10.85 -6.16 3.91
N TRP A 125 10.44 -4.91 3.81
CA TRP A 125 10.92 -3.94 2.85
C TRP A 125 11.62 -2.81 3.61
N LEU A 126 12.89 -2.57 3.29
CA LEU A 126 13.67 -1.52 3.93
C LEU A 126 13.82 -0.34 2.98
N LEU A 127 13.58 0.88 3.46
CA LEU A 127 13.81 2.08 2.66
C LEU A 127 15.32 2.40 2.60
N GLU A 128 15.94 2.10 1.47
CA GLU A 128 17.37 2.26 1.21
C GLU A 128 17.62 3.16 0.00
N ASN A 129 18.58 4.08 0.13
CA ASN A 129 18.88 5.16 -0.81
C ASN A 129 17.65 6.01 -1.10
N ASP A 130 16.71 5.52 -1.92
CA ASP A 130 15.47 6.21 -2.28
C ASP A 130 14.26 5.27 -2.46
N LYS A 131 14.41 3.97 -2.17
CA LYS A 131 13.38 2.96 -2.49
C LYS A 131 13.26 1.90 -1.40
N PHE A 132 12.06 1.35 -1.27
CA PHE A 132 11.80 0.16 -0.50
C PHE A 132 12.31 -1.08 -1.24
N VAL A 133 13.30 -1.74 -0.65
CA VAL A 133 13.93 -2.95 -1.18
C VAL A 133 13.52 -4.14 -0.32
N LEU A 134 13.00 -5.19 -0.97
CA LEU A 134 12.61 -6.42 -0.29
C LEU A 134 13.85 -7.15 0.24
N GLN A 135 13.84 -7.44 1.53
CA GLN A 135 14.89 -8.18 2.21
C GLN A 135 14.71 -9.69 1.99
N LYS A 136 15.81 -10.38 1.70
CA LYS A 136 15.86 -11.84 1.47
C LYS A 136 15.89 -12.63 2.76
#